data_AF-A0A6S6YIU3-F1
#
_entry.id   AF-A0A6S6YIU3-F1
#
_cell.length_a   1.000
_cell.length_b   1.000
_cell.length_c   1.000
_cell.angle_alpha   90.00
_cell.angle_beta   90.00
_cell.angle_gamma   90.00
#
_symmetry.space_group_name_H-M   'P 1'
#
loop_
_entity.id
_entity.type
_entity.pdbx_description
1 polymer ?
#
loop_
_entity_poly.entity_id
_entity_poly.type
_entity_poly.pdbx_seq_one_letter_code
_entity_poly.pdbx_strand_id
1 'polypeptide(L)'
;MCVAAAPYMMLAASAASAVGSANSASAQQAGINYQADVAANNAQIAEWQAQDAIRQGQEQEQQSRLQYATTKSTQRAALAANGVALDEGSAVDILTSTDYTNELDASTIQANAARSAWGYRTQGTNYSDNAAALRAGAGAISPGSAAGLSLLGNAGQVSQSWYQYSKVSK
;
A
#
# COMPACT_ATOMS: atom_id res chain seq x y z
N MET A 1 7.10 -67.16 20.34
CA MET A 1 5.68 -66.71 20.37
C MET A 1 5.61 -65.40 19.58
N CYS A 2 4.74 -65.37 18.56
CA CYS A 2 4.36 -64.29 17.63
C CYS A 2 5.23 -63.01 17.52
N VAL A 3 6.07 -62.96 16.48
CA VAL A 3 6.38 -61.71 15.76
C VAL A 3 5.85 -61.89 14.34
N ALA A 4 4.56 -61.64 14.15
CA ALA A 4 3.92 -61.66 12.85
C ALA A 4 2.73 -60.69 12.87
N ALA A 5 3.00 -59.39 12.70
CA ALA A 5 1.99 -58.43 12.28
C ALA A 5 2.64 -57.15 11.72
N ALA A 6 2.65 -57.09 10.38
CA ALA A 6 2.34 -55.92 9.56
C ALA A 6 3.35 -54.74 9.46
N PRO A 7 4.22 -54.72 8.42
CA PRO A 7 4.78 -53.48 7.88
C PRO A 7 3.80 -52.68 6.98
N TYR A 8 2.53 -53.09 6.85
CA TYR A 8 1.58 -52.48 5.90
C TYR A 8 0.83 -51.24 6.43
N MET A 9 1.02 -50.85 7.69
CA MET A 9 0.26 -49.75 8.32
C MET A 9 0.95 -48.37 8.31
N MET A 10 1.99 -48.17 7.49
CA MET A 10 2.59 -46.84 7.29
C MET A 10 2.26 -46.19 5.93
N LEU A 11 1.69 -46.93 4.98
CA LEU A 11 1.26 -46.38 3.68
C LEU A 11 -0.11 -45.69 3.71
N ALA A 12 -0.95 -45.96 4.71
CA ALA A 12 -2.26 -45.30 4.87
C ALA A 12 -2.17 -43.96 5.65
N ALA A 13 -1.13 -43.78 6.48
CA ALA A 13 -0.92 -42.56 7.26
C ALA A 13 -0.41 -41.38 6.41
N SER A 14 0.24 -41.64 5.27
CA SER A 14 0.70 -40.62 4.32
C SER A 14 -0.44 -40.02 3.49
N ALA A 15 -1.53 -40.76 3.25
CA ALA A 15 -2.71 -40.25 2.54
C ALA A 15 -3.56 -39.33 3.43
N ALA A 16 -3.74 -39.67 4.71
CA ALA A 16 -4.46 -38.81 5.67
C ALA A 16 -3.72 -37.49 5.95
N SER A 17 -2.37 -37.53 5.99
CA SER A 17 -1.54 -36.32 6.11
C SER A 17 -1.53 -35.49 4.81
N ALA A 18 -1.64 -36.11 3.63
CA ALA A 18 -1.80 -35.38 2.37
C ALA A 18 -3.14 -34.61 2.29
N VAL A 19 -4.26 -35.21 2.70
CA VAL A 19 -5.58 -34.53 2.71
C VAL A 19 -5.65 -33.44 3.78
N GLY A 20 -5.08 -33.69 4.98
CA GLY A 20 -4.94 -32.66 6.02
C GLY A 20 -4.07 -31.48 5.58
N SER A 21 -2.97 -31.75 4.87
CA SER A 21 -2.05 -30.73 4.35
C SER A 21 -2.67 -29.86 3.23
N ALA A 22 -3.56 -30.43 2.41
CA ALA A 22 -4.25 -29.70 1.35
C ALA A 22 -5.29 -28.72 1.91
N ASN A 23 -6.05 -29.14 2.93
CA ASN A 23 -7.00 -28.24 3.62
C ASN A 23 -6.26 -27.13 4.39
N SER A 24 -5.14 -27.44 5.06
CA SER A 24 -4.35 -26.41 5.75
C SER A 24 -3.69 -25.42 4.79
N ALA A 25 -3.21 -25.88 3.63
CA ALA A 25 -2.63 -25.01 2.60
C ALA A 25 -3.69 -24.06 2.00
N SER A 26 -4.90 -24.57 1.76
CA SER A 26 -6.01 -23.76 1.24
C SER A 26 -6.44 -22.69 2.24
N ALA A 27 -6.52 -23.02 3.53
CA ALA A 27 -6.81 -22.06 4.59
C ALA A 27 -5.71 -20.99 4.74
N GLN A 28 -4.43 -21.40 4.63
CA GLN A 28 -3.29 -20.49 4.66
C GLN A 28 -3.31 -19.53 3.46
N GLN A 29 -3.59 -20.04 2.26
CA GLN A 29 -3.73 -19.24 1.05
C GLN A 29 -4.86 -18.22 1.18
N ALA A 30 -6.03 -18.62 1.67
CA ALA A 30 -7.16 -17.72 1.91
C ALA A 30 -6.81 -16.61 2.92
N GLY A 31 -6.09 -16.94 3.99
CA GLY A 31 -5.62 -15.95 4.98
C GLY A 31 -4.65 -14.93 4.40
N ILE A 32 -3.70 -15.35 3.55
CA ILE A 32 -2.76 -14.45 2.89
C ILE A 32 -3.47 -13.56 1.86
N ASN A 33 -4.41 -14.11 1.09
CA ASN A 33 -5.22 -13.33 0.15
C ASN A 33 -6.04 -12.25 0.87
N TYR A 34 -6.64 -12.58 2.02
CA TYR A 34 -7.34 -11.61 2.84
C TYR A 34 -6.41 -10.46 3.30
N GLN A 35 -5.18 -10.77 3.74
CA GLN A 35 -4.20 -9.74 4.08
C GLN A 35 -3.84 -8.87 2.88
N ALA A 36 -3.74 -9.46 1.68
CA ALA A 36 -3.49 -8.71 0.46
C ALA A 36 -4.64 -7.76 0.11
N ASP A 37 -5.89 -8.16 0.33
CA ASP A 37 -7.05 -7.32 0.11
C ASP A 37 -7.13 -6.17 1.12
N VAL A 38 -6.77 -6.42 2.39
CA VAL A 38 -6.60 -5.35 3.39
C VAL A 38 -5.53 -4.35 2.95
N ALA A 39 -4.37 -4.83 2.49
CA ALA A 39 -3.32 -3.95 1.98
C ALA A 39 -3.80 -3.15 0.74
N ALA A 40 -4.51 -3.77 -0.19
CA ALA A 40 -5.09 -3.06 -1.34
C ALA A 40 -6.12 -1.98 -0.92
N ASN A 41 -6.96 -2.26 0.07
CA ASN A 41 -7.89 -1.28 0.64
C ASN A 41 -7.14 -0.11 1.29
N ASN A 42 -6.05 -0.38 2.01
CA ASN A 42 -5.20 0.66 2.58
C ASN A 42 -4.56 1.54 1.50
N ALA A 43 -4.16 0.95 0.37
CA ALA A 43 -3.68 1.72 -0.77
C ALA A 43 -4.75 2.68 -1.30
N GLN A 44 -5.99 2.22 -1.41
CA GLN A 44 -7.12 3.05 -1.85
C GLN A 44 -7.44 4.18 -0.86
N ILE A 45 -7.41 3.91 0.43
CA ILE A 45 -7.59 4.91 1.50
C ILE A 45 -6.50 5.98 1.39
N ALA A 46 -5.24 5.58 1.18
CA ALA A 46 -4.14 6.52 1.02
C ALA A 46 -4.34 7.43 -0.21
N GLU A 47 -4.86 6.92 -1.33
CA GLU A 47 -5.20 7.78 -2.47
C GLU A 47 -6.35 8.76 -2.15
N TRP A 48 -7.37 8.34 -1.40
CA TRP A 48 -8.42 9.27 -0.95
C TRP A 48 -7.86 10.36 -0.03
N GLN A 49 -6.95 10.02 0.87
CA GLN A 49 -6.24 10.99 1.72
C GLN A 49 -5.38 11.95 0.88
N ALA A 50 -4.76 11.46 -0.19
CA ALA A 50 -4.02 12.31 -1.11
C ALA A 50 -4.92 13.34 -1.81
N GLN A 51 -6.08 12.89 -2.32
CA GLN A 51 -7.06 13.78 -2.96
C GLN A 51 -7.66 14.79 -1.98
N ASP A 52 -7.92 14.35 -0.75
CA ASP A 52 -8.41 15.21 0.32
C ASP A 52 -7.38 16.29 0.70
N ALA A 53 -6.10 15.93 0.81
CA ALA A 53 -5.03 16.89 1.07
C ALA A 53 -4.93 17.98 -0.02
N ILE A 54 -5.09 17.61 -1.29
CA ILE A 54 -5.15 18.59 -2.40
C ILE A 54 -6.37 19.51 -2.25
N ARG A 55 -7.54 18.95 -1.96
CA ARG A 55 -8.78 19.73 -1.78
C ARG A 55 -8.67 20.72 -0.63
N GLN A 56 -8.17 20.27 0.52
CA GLN A 56 -7.91 21.15 1.67
C GLN A 56 -6.94 22.27 1.29
N GLY A 57 -5.90 21.98 0.51
CA GLY A 57 -5.00 22.99 -0.04
C GLY A 57 -5.71 24.03 -0.91
N GLN A 58 -6.60 23.60 -1.80
CA GLN A 58 -7.38 24.51 -2.65
C GLN A 58 -8.33 25.40 -1.84
N GLU A 59 -8.97 24.85 -0.81
CA GLU A 59 -9.82 25.62 0.10
C GLU A 59 -9.01 26.65 0.91
N GLN A 60 -7.83 26.27 1.40
CA GLN A 60 -6.91 27.18 2.09
C GLN A 60 -6.41 28.29 1.16
N GLU A 61 -6.04 27.96 -0.07
CA GLU A 61 -5.63 28.93 -1.08
C GLU A 61 -6.76 29.94 -1.33
N GLN A 62 -8.00 29.47 -1.51
CA GLN A 62 -9.14 30.34 -1.74
C GLN A 62 -9.37 31.30 -0.57
N GLN A 63 -9.29 30.82 0.67
CA GLN A 63 -9.42 31.65 1.87
C GLN A 63 -8.31 32.69 1.96
N SER A 64 -7.06 32.30 1.70
CA SER A 64 -5.93 33.22 1.66
C SER A 64 -6.12 34.31 0.60
N ARG A 65 -6.48 33.93 -0.64
CA ARG A 65 -6.74 34.88 -1.73
C ARG A 65 -7.85 35.87 -1.38
N LEU A 66 -8.92 35.44 -0.70
CA LEU A 66 -9.98 36.34 -0.23
C LEU A 66 -9.48 37.34 0.83
N GLN A 67 -8.60 36.90 1.72
CA GLN A 67 -7.99 37.78 2.72
C GLN A 67 -7.10 38.83 2.06
N TYR A 68 -6.24 38.45 1.11
CA TYR A 68 -5.43 39.40 0.35
C TYR A 68 -6.27 40.33 -0.52
N ALA A 69 -7.36 39.85 -1.12
CA ALA A 69 -8.29 40.69 -1.88
C ALA A 69 -8.94 41.76 -0.98
N THR A 70 -9.34 41.40 0.24
CA THR A 70 -9.90 42.33 1.22
C THR A 70 -8.85 43.36 1.63
N THR A 71 -7.63 42.93 1.96
CA THR A 71 -6.50 43.81 2.31
C THR A 71 -6.21 44.80 1.18
N LYS A 72 -6.11 44.31 -0.05
CA LYS A 72 -5.87 45.14 -1.24
C LYS A 72 -7.01 46.14 -1.46
N SER A 73 -8.26 45.73 -1.26
CA SER A 73 -9.42 46.62 -1.34
C SER A 73 -9.35 47.74 -0.29
N THR A 74 -9.01 47.42 0.96
CA THR A 74 -8.79 48.41 2.02
C THR A 74 -7.64 49.36 1.70
N GLN A 75 -6.53 48.85 1.16
CA GLN A 75 -5.40 49.68 0.70
C GLN A 75 -5.83 50.66 -0.39
N ARG A 76 -6.58 50.19 -1.40
CA ARG A 76 -7.11 51.06 -2.48
C ARG A 76 -8.05 52.13 -1.94
N ALA A 77 -8.96 51.78 -1.04
CA ALA A 77 -9.89 52.73 -0.43
C ALA A 77 -9.15 53.80 0.39
N ALA A 78 -8.12 53.40 1.16
CA ALA A 78 -7.30 54.32 1.94
C ALA A 78 -6.48 55.26 1.05
N LEU A 79 -5.84 54.74 0.00
CA LEU A 79 -5.09 55.55 -0.96
C LEU A 79 -5.99 56.57 -1.67
N ALA A 80 -7.17 56.12 -2.13
CA ALA A 80 -8.15 57.00 -2.76
C ALA A 80 -8.68 58.07 -1.80
N ALA A 81 -8.95 57.73 -0.54
CA ALA A 81 -9.39 58.68 0.49
C ALA A 81 -8.31 59.74 0.82
N ASN A 82 -7.03 59.39 0.65
CA ASN A 82 -5.90 60.32 0.79
C ASN A 82 -5.55 61.06 -0.51
N GLY A 83 -6.35 60.91 -1.58
CA GLY A 83 -6.12 61.58 -2.86
C GLY A 83 -4.91 61.06 -3.65
N VAL A 84 -4.43 59.85 -3.33
CA VAL A 84 -3.30 59.23 -4.03
C VAL A 84 -3.81 58.53 -5.29
N ALA A 85 -3.21 58.86 -6.43
CA ALA A 85 -3.45 58.18 -7.70
C ALA A 85 -3.06 56.69 -7.57
N LEU A 86 -3.97 55.78 -7.91
CA LEU A 86 -3.76 54.33 -7.73
C LEU A 86 -2.89 53.70 -8.81
N ASP A 87 -2.64 54.45 -9.88
CA ASP A 87 -1.97 54.06 -11.11
C ASP A 87 -0.53 54.58 -11.22
N GLU A 88 -0.05 55.33 -10.22
CA GLU A 88 1.27 55.95 -10.25
C GLU A 88 2.04 55.79 -8.92
N GLY A 89 3.37 55.71 -9.03
CA GLY A 89 4.29 55.78 -7.90
C GLY A 89 4.10 54.71 -6.82
N SER A 90 4.24 55.11 -5.55
CA SER A 90 4.25 54.20 -4.40
C SER A 90 2.93 53.45 -4.15
N ALA A 91 1.81 53.95 -4.69
CA ALA A 91 0.53 53.25 -4.61
C ALA A 91 0.54 51.94 -5.41
N VAL A 92 1.14 51.96 -6.61
CA VAL A 92 1.31 50.76 -7.43
C VAL A 92 2.21 49.77 -6.72
N ASP A 93 3.35 50.22 -6.18
CA ASP A 93 4.30 49.35 -5.47
C ASP A 93 3.64 48.64 -4.27
N ILE A 94 2.81 49.35 -3.49
CA ILE A 94 2.07 48.76 -2.36
C ILE A 94 1.11 47.68 -2.84
N LEU A 95 0.29 47.98 -3.86
CA LEU A 95 -0.72 47.04 -4.36
C LEU A 95 -0.08 45.83 -5.04
N THR A 96 1.00 46.04 -5.81
CA THR A 96 1.78 44.98 -6.44
C THR A 96 2.51 44.13 -5.41
N SER A 97 3.05 44.71 -4.33
CA SER A 97 3.64 43.95 -3.23
C SER A 97 2.60 43.06 -2.54
N THR A 98 1.36 43.53 -2.37
CA THR A 98 0.25 42.73 -1.85
C THR A 98 -0.07 41.56 -2.78
N ASP A 99 -0.13 41.79 -4.10
CA ASP A 99 -0.36 40.74 -5.10
C ASP A 99 0.77 39.70 -5.13
N TYR A 100 2.03 40.15 -5.06
CA TYR A 100 3.18 39.27 -5.01
C TYR A 100 3.14 38.37 -3.77
N THR A 101 2.80 38.94 -2.61
CA THR A 101 2.69 38.19 -1.36
C THR A 101 1.54 37.18 -1.42
N ASN A 102 0.40 37.56 -2.01
CA ASN A 102 -0.73 36.66 -2.26
C ASN A 102 -0.33 35.45 -3.10
N GLU A 103 0.40 35.68 -4.20
CA GLU A 103 0.81 34.58 -5.09
C GLU A 103 1.87 33.68 -4.44
N LEU A 104 2.78 34.26 -3.65
CA LEU A 104 3.75 33.49 -2.88
C LEU A 104 3.08 32.60 -1.83
N ASP A 105 2.07 33.11 -1.13
CA ASP A 105 1.31 32.33 -0.16
C ASP A 105 0.48 31.23 -0.83
N ALA A 106 -0.22 31.55 -1.92
CA ALA A 106 -0.95 30.58 -2.73
C ALA A 106 -0.04 29.45 -3.23
N SER A 107 1.13 29.79 -3.78
CA SER A 107 2.12 28.80 -4.22
C SER A 107 2.62 27.94 -3.07
N THR A 108 2.80 28.52 -1.87
CA THR A 108 3.23 27.80 -0.68
C THR A 108 2.18 26.80 -0.21
N ILE A 109 0.90 27.21 -0.19
CA ILE A 109 -0.23 26.35 0.15
C ILE A 109 -0.32 25.17 -0.83
N GLN A 110 -0.26 25.45 -2.14
CA GLN A 110 -0.29 24.40 -3.17
C GLN A 110 0.89 23.43 -3.02
N ALA A 111 2.10 23.94 -2.78
CA ALA A 111 3.28 23.10 -2.57
C ALA A 111 3.17 22.21 -1.32
N ASN A 112 2.60 22.73 -0.23
CA ASN A 112 2.33 21.95 0.98
C ASN A 112 1.30 20.85 0.73
N ALA A 113 0.20 21.18 0.07
CA ALA A 113 -0.84 20.20 -0.28
C ALA A 113 -0.30 19.10 -1.20
N ALA A 114 0.49 19.48 -2.21
CA ALA A 114 1.14 18.54 -3.13
C ALA A 114 2.13 17.61 -2.41
N ARG A 115 2.92 18.14 -1.46
CA ARG A 115 3.83 17.32 -0.64
C ARG A 115 3.09 16.32 0.24
N SER A 116 2.01 16.75 0.89
CA SER A 116 1.16 15.86 1.69
C SER A 116 0.53 14.77 0.84
N ALA A 117 -0.04 15.13 -0.32
CA ALA A 117 -0.64 14.19 -1.26
C ALA A 117 0.38 13.17 -1.80
N TRP A 118 1.59 13.63 -2.13
CA TRP A 118 2.67 12.76 -2.55
C TRP A 118 3.09 11.78 -1.45
N GLY A 119 3.14 12.22 -0.18
CA GLY A 119 3.39 11.36 0.97
C GLY A 119 2.37 10.24 1.10
N TYR A 120 1.08 10.56 1.00
CA TYR A 120 0.01 9.56 1.02
C TYR A 120 0.07 8.60 -0.18
N ARG A 121 0.31 9.10 -1.40
CA ARG A 121 0.49 8.24 -2.58
C ARG A 121 1.67 7.29 -2.47
N THR A 122 2.76 7.75 -1.85
CA THR A 122 3.92 6.90 -1.57
C THR A 122 3.55 5.79 -0.60
N GLN A 123 2.80 6.09 0.47
CA GLN A 123 2.25 5.06 1.36
C GLN A 123 1.32 4.10 0.62
N GLY A 124 0.45 4.61 -0.26
CA GLY A 124 -0.43 3.80 -1.10
C GLY A 124 0.32 2.85 -2.04
N THR A 125 1.45 3.30 -2.58
CA THR A 125 2.35 2.46 -3.39
C THR A 125 2.93 1.33 -2.56
N ASN A 126 3.45 1.62 -1.37
CA ASN A 126 3.97 0.59 -0.45
C ASN A 126 2.90 -0.45 -0.06
N TYR A 127 1.65 -0.02 0.16
CA TYR A 127 0.54 -0.93 0.42
C TYR A 127 0.19 -1.80 -0.80
N SER A 128 0.24 -1.22 -1.99
CA SER A 128 0.01 -1.94 -3.25
C SER A 128 1.09 -2.99 -3.51
N ASP A 129 2.35 -2.64 -3.25
CA ASP A 129 3.50 -3.56 -3.36
C ASP A 129 3.39 -4.69 -2.33
N ASN A 130 2.98 -4.38 -1.09
CA ASN A 130 2.73 -5.37 -0.07
C ASN A 130 1.61 -6.34 -0.48
N ALA A 131 0.51 -5.82 -1.02
CA ALA A 131 -0.59 -6.64 -1.53
C ALA A 131 -0.14 -7.56 -2.67
N ALA A 132 0.68 -7.05 -3.60
CA ALA A 132 1.24 -7.83 -4.70
C ALA A 132 2.16 -8.95 -4.19
N ALA A 133 3.03 -8.65 -3.22
CA ALA A 133 3.91 -9.63 -2.60
C ALA A 133 3.14 -10.73 -1.86
N LEU A 134 2.09 -10.36 -1.10
CA LEU A 134 1.22 -11.30 -0.41
C LEU A 134 0.50 -12.22 -1.42
N ARG A 135 -0.06 -11.68 -2.49
CA ARG A 135 -0.70 -12.48 -3.55
C ARG A 135 0.30 -13.42 -4.25
N ALA A 136 1.52 -12.97 -4.49
CA ALA A 136 2.58 -13.81 -5.04
C ALA A 136 2.93 -14.97 -4.09
N GLY A 137 3.04 -14.71 -2.78
CA GLY A 137 3.25 -15.73 -1.75
C GLY A 137 2.09 -16.73 -1.66
N ALA A 138 0.84 -16.25 -1.73
CA ALA A 138 -0.34 -17.10 -1.78
C ALA A 138 -0.36 -17.99 -3.03
N GLY A 139 0.09 -17.48 -4.19
CA GLY A 139 0.24 -18.27 -5.42
C GLY A 139 1.31 -19.35 -5.33
N ALA A 140 2.39 -19.12 -4.56
CA ALA A 140 3.42 -20.13 -4.31
C ALA A 140 2.92 -21.27 -3.41
N ILE A 141 1.99 -20.98 -2.50
CA ILE A 141 1.25 -21.96 -1.67
C ILE A 141 0.05 -22.47 -2.48
N SER A 142 0.30 -23.05 -3.65
CA SER A 142 -0.76 -23.73 -4.40
C SER A 142 -0.81 -25.21 -4.00
N PRO A 143 -2.00 -25.84 -3.97
CA PRO A 143 -2.12 -27.28 -3.77
C PRO A 143 -1.29 -28.10 -4.77
N GLY A 144 -1.05 -27.60 -5.99
CA GLY A 144 -0.24 -28.25 -7.01
C GLY A 144 1.27 -28.24 -6.72
N SER A 145 1.80 -27.13 -6.18
CA SER A 145 3.21 -27.02 -5.77
C SER A 145 3.47 -27.76 -4.45
N ALA A 146 2.54 -27.67 -3.50
CA ALA A 146 2.60 -28.44 -2.26
C ALA A 146 2.46 -29.96 -2.51
N ALA A 147 1.59 -30.39 -3.42
CA ALA A 147 1.48 -31.78 -3.83
C ALA A 147 2.72 -32.25 -4.59
N GLY A 148 3.27 -31.44 -5.51
CA GLY A 148 4.50 -31.76 -6.25
C GLY A 148 5.73 -31.89 -5.35
N LEU A 149 5.91 -30.97 -4.39
CA LEU A 149 6.97 -31.05 -3.37
C LEU A 149 6.76 -32.20 -2.39
N SER A 150 5.52 -32.48 -1.99
CA SER A 150 5.20 -33.64 -1.14
C SER A 150 5.44 -34.97 -1.87
N LEU A 151 5.13 -35.06 -3.16
CA LEU A 151 5.44 -36.21 -4.01
C LEU A 151 6.95 -36.40 -4.17
N LEU A 152 7.72 -35.33 -4.40
CA LEU A 152 9.19 -35.38 -4.44
C LEU A 152 9.79 -35.82 -3.10
N GLY A 153 9.31 -35.25 -1.99
CA GLY A 153 9.77 -35.58 -0.65
C GLY A 153 9.49 -37.04 -0.27
N ASN A 154 8.30 -37.54 -0.59
CA ASN A 154 7.95 -38.95 -0.39
C ASN A 154 8.72 -39.89 -1.34
N ALA A 155 8.97 -39.49 -2.59
CA ALA A 155 9.80 -40.28 -3.51
C ALA A 155 11.24 -40.45 -3.00
N GLY A 156 11.81 -39.42 -2.37
CA GLY A 156 13.11 -39.50 -1.71
C GLY A 156 13.13 -40.46 -0.50
N GLN A 157 12.07 -40.46 0.30
CA GLN A 157 11.95 -41.36 1.47
C GLN A 157 11.73 -42.83 1.06
N VAL A 158 10.96 -43.09 0.00
CA VAL A 158 10.82 -44.44 -0.57
C VAL A 158 12.14 -44.92 -1.17
N SER A 159 12.89 -44.06 -1.88
CA SER A 159 14.21 -44.43 -2.42
C SER A 159 15.20 -44.85 -1.32
N GLN A 160 15.24 -44.12 -0.20
CA GLN A 160 16.12 -44.47 0.92
C GLN A 160 15.72 -45.76 1.63
N SER A 161 14.42 -46.05 1.79
CA SER A 161 13.97 -47.29 2.44
C SER A 161 14.31 -48.52 1.61
N TRP A 162 14.15 -48.47 0.28
CA TRP A 162 14.59 -49.54 -0.63
C TRP A 162 16.10 -49.74 -0.60
N TYR A 163 16.87 -48.65 -0.56
CA TYR A 163 18.33 -48.74 -0.50
C TYR A 163 18.82 -49.35 0.82
N GLN A 164 18.22 -48.98 1.95
CA GLN A 164 18.53 -49.59 3.25
C GLN A 164 18.09 -51.05 3.33
N TYR A 165 16.93 -51.41 2.77
CA TYR A 165 16.47 -52.80 2.74
C TYR A 165 17.41 -53.70 1.92
N SER A 166 17.91 -53.20 0.78
CA SER A 166 18.88 -53.93 -0.05
C SER A 166 20.26 -54.12 0.60
N LYS A 167 20.61 -53.28 1.57
CA LYS A 167 21.86 -53.39 2.35
C LYS A 167 21.75 -54.36 3.53
N VAL A 168 20.54 -54.54 4.07
CA VAL A 168 20.26 -55.45 5.18
C VAL A 168 19.97 -56.88 4.68
N SER A 169 19.61 -57.06 3.41
CA SER A 169 19.36 -58.37 2.79
C SER A 169 20.60 -59.03 2.15
N LYS A 170 21.81 -58.67 2.57
CA LYS A 170 23.06 -59.39 2.28
C LYS A 170 23.67 -59.86 3.60
#